data_AF-A0A5K3EKJ0-F1
#
_entry.id   AF-A0A5K3EKJ0-F1
#
_cell.length_a   1.000
_cell.length_b   1.000
_cell.length_c   1.000
_cell.angle_alpha   90.00
_cell.angle_beta   90.00
_cell.angle_gamma   90.00
#
_symmetry.space_group_name_H-M   'P 1'
#
loop_
_entity.id
_entity.type
_entity.pdbx_description
1 polymer ?
#
loop_
_entity_poly.entity_id
_entity_poly.type
_entity_poly.pdbx_seq_one_letter_code
_entity_poly.pdbx_strand_id
1 'polypeptide(L)'
;MQKDRELKRRSSVRVTDVNKDRRRSGELEVEKILDLRVVDGKEEFLVKWRSCDVSENSWEPLENLNCPRKLRAFFIQRSLNEQVKVAVKTNPESPYGFDRGLAPSYISMVTRQDGELYFLIKWKGLAEMDVVPASQANVRCPQIVIGFYESILYFK
;
A
#
# COMPACT_ATOMS: atom_id res chain seq x y z
N MET A 1 -8.01 -31.88 55.90
CA MET A 1 -8.05 -30.57 55.23
C MET A 1 -7.60 -30.75 53.79
N GLN A 2 -8.57 -30.98 52.90
CA GLN A 2 -8.41 -30.97 51.45
C GLN A 2 -8.50 -29.52 50.98
N LYS A 3 -7.41 -28.96 50.47
CA LYS A 3 -7.37 -27.74 49.65
C LYS A 3 -5.90 -27.61 49.26
N ASP A 4 -5.55 -28.09 48.06
CA ASP A 4 -4.29 -27.76 47.32
C ASP A 4 -4.10 -28.61 46.05
N ARG A 5 -5.16 -29.20 45.48
CA ARG A 5 -5.08 -29.97 44.22
C ARG A 5 -5.87 -29.41 43.03
N GLU A 6 -6.43 -28.21 43.14
CA GLU A 6 -7.36 -27.68 42.13
C GLU A 6 -6.94 -26.37 41.45
N LEU A 7 -5.64 -26.08 41.38
CA LEU A 7 -5.14 -24.91 40.65
C LEU A 7 -4.02 -25.25 39.65
N LYS A 8 -4.21 -26.32 38.86
CA LYS A 8 -3.34 -26.65 37.70
C LYS A 8 -4.10 -27.20 36.48
N ARG A 9 -5.39 -26.89 36.35
CA ARG A 9 -6.23 -27.25 35.19
C ARG A 9 -6.97 -26.04 34.62
N ARG A 10 -6.23 -25.12 34.02
CA ARG A 10 -6.66 -24.04 33.10
C ARG A 10 -5.37 -23.29 32.80
N SER A 11 -4.78 -23.27 31.61
CA SER A 11 -5.24 -23.59 30.27
C SER A 11 -3.98 -23.69 29.41
N SER A 12 -3.52 -24.91 29.11
CA SER A 12 -2.51 -25.15 28.07
C SER A 12 -3.25 -25.30 26.75
N VAL A 13 -3.76 -24.19 26.20
CA VAL A 13 -4.10 -24.14 24.78
C VAL A 13 -2.76 -23.91 24.08
N ARG A 14 -2.27 -24.95 23.38
CA ARG A 14 -1.03 -24.85 22.63
C ARG A 14 -1.27 -23.85 21.48
N VAL A 15 -0.43 -22.82 21.38
CA VAL A 15 -0.43 -21.81 20.30
C VAL A 15 -0.48 -22.45 18.89
N THR A 16 -0.03 -23.71 18.77
CA THR A 16 -0.08 -24.51 17.55
C THR A 16 -1.49 -24.83 17.06
N ASP A 17 -2.49 -24.97 17.95
CA ASP A 17 -3.86 -25.33 17.54
C ASP A 17 -4.58 -24.14 16.89
N VAL A 18 -4.38 -22.93 17.44
CA VAL A 18 -4.97 -21.69 16.91
C VAL A 18 -4.50 -21.42 15.48
N ASN A 19 -3.23 -21.72 15.17
CA ASN A 19 -2.66 -21.51 13.84
C ASN A 19 -3.21 -22.50 12.80
N LYS A 20 -3.60 -23.71 13.23
CA LYS A 20 -4.13 -24.75 12.35
C LYS A 20 -5.60 -24.50 11.97
N ASP A 21 -6.37 -23.87 12.84
CA ASP A 21 -7.74 -23.45 12.56
C ASP A 21 -7.80 -22.19 11.68
N ARG A 22 -6.90 -21.22 11.88
CA ARG A 22 -6.75 -20.08 10.95
C ARG A 22 -6.45 -20.49 9.52
N ARG A 23 -5.56 -21.48 9.32
CA ARG A 23 -5.26 -22.06 8.00
C ARG A 23 -6.49 -22.68 7.33
N ARG A 24 -7.40 -23.27 8.11
CA ARG A 24 -8.66 -23.83 7.61
C ARG A 24 -9.71 -22.75 7.29
N SER A 25 -9.59 -21.57 7.89
CA SER A 25 -10.46 -20.42 7.65
C SER A 25 -10.01 -19.54 6.47
N GLY A 26 -8.83 -19.77 5.88
CA GLY A 26 -8.27 -18.92 4.82
C GLY A 26 -7.76 -17.54 5.28
N GLU A 27 -7.88 -17.21 6.56
CA GLU A 27 -7.51 -15.92 7.12
C GLU A 27 -6.04 -15.90 7.59
N LEU A 28 -5.11 -15.84 6.65
CA LEU A 28 -3.69 -15.63 6.93
C LEU A 28 -3.36 -14.13 7.01
N GLU A 29 -2.52 -13.74 7.96
CA GLU A 29 -2.10 -12.35 8.09
C GLU A 29 -0.92 -12.07 7.16
N VAL A 30 -1.08 -11.07 6.28
CA VAL A 30 0.01 -10.57 5.43
C VAL A 30 1.12 -9.98 6.30
N GLU A 31 2.38 -10.37 6.09
CA GLU A 31 3.56 -9.74 6.68
C GLU A 31 4.08 -8.62 5.79
N LYS A 32 4.29 -8.91 4.50
CA LYS A 32 4.82 -7.98 3.50
C LYS A 32 4.33 -8.34 2.09
N ILE A 33 4.14 -7.34 1.23
CA ILE A 33 3.96 -7.54 -0.21
C ILE A 33 5.35 -7.41 -0.86
N LEU A 34 5.73 -8.42 -1.64
CA LEU A 34 7.08 -8.57 -2.16
C LEU A 34 7.18 -8.20 -3.63
N ASP A 35 6.16 -8.51 -4.42
CA ASP A 35 6.17 -8.30 -5.87
C ASP A 35 4.75 -8.14 -6.44
N LEU A 36 4.66 -7.67 -7.68
CA LEU A 36 3.45 -7.50 -8.47
C LEU A 36 3.70 -8.00 -9.88
N ARG A 37 2.80 -8.86 -10.37
CA ARG A 37 2.73 -9.31 -11.76
C ARG A 37 1.34 -9.07 -12.33
N VAL A 38 1.24 -9.07 -13.65
CA VAL A 38 -0.03 -9.04 -14.37
C VAL A 38 -0.17 -10.33 -15.16
N VAL A 39 -1.25 -11.08 -14.91
CA VAL A 39 -1.60 -12.32 -15.61
C VAL A 39 -3.03 -12.17 -16.12
N ASP A 40 -3.24 -12.34 -17.42
CA ASP A 40 -4.56 -12.18 -18.07
C ASP A 40 -5.26 -10.84 -17.76
N GLY A 41 -4.47 -9.76 -17.66
CA GLY A 41 -4.98 -8.42 -17.34
C GLY A 41 -5.37 -8.22 -15.88
N LYS A 42 -5.15 -9.21 -15.01
CA LYS A 42 -5.39 -9.13 -13.57
C LYS A 42 -4.09 -8.98 -12.80
N GLU A 43 -4.11 -8.11 -11.79
CA GLU A 43 -2.98 -7.89 -10.89
C GLU A 43 -2.93 -8.97 -9.81
N GLU A 44 -1.75 -9.59 -9.66
CA GLU A 44 -1.46 -10.53 -8.59
C GLU A 44 -0.23 -10.08 -7.83
N PHE A 45 -0.24 -10.27 -6.52
CA PHE A 45 0.80 -9.82 -5.60
C PHE A 45 1.47 -11.00 -4.92
N LEU A 46 2.80 -11.01 -4.89
CA LEU A 46 3.53 -12.01 -4.13
C LEU A 46 3.52 -11.63 -2.65
N VAL A 47 2.91 -12.48 -1.83
CA VAL A 47 2.69 -12.22 -0.41
C VAL A 47 3.67 -13.01 0.46
N LYS A 48 4.35 -12.32 1.38
CA LYS A 48 4.96 -12.94 2.55
C LYS A 48 3.93 -13.02 3.66
N TRP A 49 3.58 -14.23 4.09
CA TRP A 49 2.65 -14.47 5.19
C TRP A 49 3.34 -14.43 6.54
N ARG A 50 2.69 -13.86 7.56
CA ARG A 50 3.23 -13.78 8.91
C ARG A 50 3.41 -15.17 9.50
N SER A 51 4.56 -15.38 10.13
CA SER A 51 4.91 -16.64 10.81
C SER A 51 4.88 -17.87 9.90
N CYS A 52 4.93 -17.67 8.58
CA CYS A 52 5.14 -18.72 7.58
C CYS A 52 6.53 -18.57 6.97
N ASP A 53 7.06 -19.66 6.43
CA ASP A 53 8.35 -19.65 5.74
C ASP A 53 8.22 -19.01 4.36
N VAL A 54 9.35 -18.58 3.79
CA VAL A 54 9.38 -17.95 2.45
C VAL A 54 8.93 -18.89 1.34
N SER A 55 9.02 -20.22 1.56
CA SER A 55 8.50 -21.23 0.64
C SER A 55 6.97 -21.24 0.56
N GLU A 56 6.30 -20.68 1.56
CA GLU A 56 4.84 -20.55 1.62
C GLU A 56 4.35 -19.24 0.97
N ASN A 57 5.24 -18.43 0.40
CA ASN A 57 4.83 -17.23 -0.33
C ASN A 57 3.95 -17.62 -1.51
N SER A 58 2.83 -16.93 -1.68
CA SER A 58 1.87 -17.18 -2.76
C SER A 58 1.53 -15.91 -3.52
N TRP A 59 1.08 -16.08 -4.77
CA TRP A 59 0.52 -15.00 -5.58
C TRP A 59 -0.96 -14.88 -5.29
N GLU A 60 -1.37 -13.73 -4.79
CA GLU A 60 -2.76 -13.44 -4.43
C GLU A 60 -3.32 -12.33 -5.31
N PRO A 61 -4.54 -12.47 -5.83
CA PRO A 61 -5.23 -11.37 -6.50
C PRO A 61 -5.47 -10.21 -5.53
N LEU A 62 -5.61 -8.99 -6.05
CA LEU A 62 -5.94 -7.81 -5.24
C LEU A 62 -7.17 -8.04 -4.34
N GLU A 63 -8.15 -8.76 -4.86
CA GLU A 63 -9.41 -9.11 -4.18
C GLU A 63 -9.19 -9.92 -2.87
N ASN A 64 -8.10 -10.67 -2.78
CA ASN A 64 -7.74 -11.46 -1.59
C ASN A 64 -6.99 -10.63 -0.52
N LEU A 65 -6.61 -9.38 -0.83
CA LEU A 65 -5.71 -8.58 0.02
C LEU A 65 -6.42 -7.43 0.74
N ASN A 66 -6.75 -7.66 2.01
CA ASN A 66 -7.25 -6.60 2.89
C ASN A 66 -6.12 -5.99 3.76
N CYS A 67 -5.05 -5.50 3.12
CA CYS A 67 -3.86 -4.97 3.83
C CYS A 67 -3.33 -3.64 3.26
N PRO A 68 -4.12 -2.56 3.28
CA PRO A 68 -3.82 -1.31 2.58
C PRO A 68 -2.50 -0.65 2.94
N ARG A 69 -2.13 -0.65 4.22
CA ARG A 69 -0.86 -0.07 4.68
C ARG A 69 0.34 -0.78 4.07
N LYS A 70 0.23 -2.10 3.84
CA LYS A 70 1.32 -2.92 3.29
C LYS A 70 1.39 -2.79 1.77
N LEU A 71 0.25 -2.74 1.09
CA LEU A 71 0.17 -2.42 -0.33
C LEU A 71 0.76 -1.04 -0.62
N ARG A 72 0.36 -0.02 0.15
CA ARG A 72 0.94 1.33 0.05
C ARG A 72 2.45 1.31 0.23
N ALA A 73 2.96 0.62 1.26
CA ALA A 73 4.40 0.52 1.49
C ALA A 73 5.13 -0.14 0.32
N PHE A 74 4.56 -1.20 -0.26
CA PHE A 74 5.10 -1.87 -1.44
C PHE A 74 5.19 -0.93 -2.65
N PHE A 75 4.11 -0.20 -2.97
CA PHE A 75 4.12 0.74 -4.09
C PHE A 75 5.10 1.91 -3.89
N ILE A 76 5.23 2.41 -2.65
CA ILE A 76 6.25 3.41 -2.31
C ILE A 76 7.65 2.83 -2.54
N GLN A 77 7.94 1.64 -2.02
CA GLN A 77 9.23 1.00 -2.16
C GLN A 77 9.57 0.72 -3.64
N ARG A 78 8.60 0.26 -4.42
CA ARG A 78 8.76 0.00 -5.86
C ARG A 78 9.05 1.29 -6.64
N SER A 79 8.30 2.35 -6.36
CA SER A 79 8.52 3.68 -6.95
C SER A 79 9.93 4.24 -6.63
N LEU A 80 10.41 4.08 -5.40
CA LEU A 80 11.77 4.48 -5.02
C LEU A 80 12.84 3.62 -5.72
N ASN A 81 12.63 2.30 -5.79
CA ASN A 81 13.59 1.36 -6.38
C ASN A 81 13.68 1.47 -7.91
N GLU A 82 12.59 1.84 -8.60
CA GLU A 82 12.55 2.09 -10.04
C GLU A 82 13.24 3.41 -10.45
N GLN A 83 13.96 4.09 -9.54
CA GLN A 83 14.62 5.39 -9.74
C GLN A 83 13.66 6.46 -10.29
N VAL A 84 12.58 6.76 -9.56
CA VAL A 84 11.79 7.97 -9.85
C VAL A 84 12.68 9.21 -9.64
N LYS A 85 13.08 9.84 -10.75
CA LYS A 85 13.60 11.21 -10.74
C LYS A 85 12.45 12.14 -10.39
N VAL A 86 12.30 12.46 -9.10
CA VAL A 86 11.45 13.56 -8.66
C VAL A 86 12.11 14.84 -9.15
N ALA A 87 11.49 15.52 -10.10
CA ALA A 87 12.02 16.77 -10.63
C ALA A 87 11.62 17.92 -9.68
N VAL A 88 12.37 18.11 -8.59
CA VAL A 88 12.29 19.38 -7.85
C VAL A 88 13.07 20.42 -8.64
N LYS A 89 12.41 21.07 -9.60
CA LYS A 89 13.05 22.12 -10.40
C LYS A 89 13.13 23.39 -9.54
N THR A 90 14.34 23.72 -9.13
CA THR A 90 14.66 24.92 -8.33
C THR A 90 14.78 26.19 -9.16
N ASN A 91 14.71 26.09 -10.51
CA ASN A 91 14.70 27.24 -11.39
C ASN A 91 13.25 27.79 -11.51
N PRO A 92 12.98 29.04 -11.04
CA PRO A 92 11.65 29.65 -11.07
C PRO A 92 11.05 29.78 -12.48
N GLU A 93 11.87 29.77 -13.53
CA GLU A 93 11.40 29.98 -14.91
C GLU A 93 11.01 28.69 -15.65
N SER A 94 11.36 27.51 -15.13
CA SER A 94 10.95 26.26 -15.79
C SER A 94 9.51 25.92 -15.42
N PRO A 95 8.64 25.57 -16.40
CA PRO A 95 7.31 25.08 -16.10
C PRO A 95 7.40 23.82 -15.25
N TYR A 96 6.52 23.73 -14.26
CA TYR A 96 6.49 22.70 -13.23
C TYR A 96 5.07 22.20 -13.00
N GLY A 97 4.93 20.94 -12.58
CA GLY A 97 3.62 20.38 -12.25
C GLY A 97 2.63 20.50 -13.41
N PHE A 98 1.46 21.08 -13.14
CA PHE A 98 0.42 21.30 -14.15
C PHE A 98 0.80 22.32 -15.23
N ASP A 99 1.73 23.25 -14.95
CA ASP A 99 2.14 24.27 -15.91
C ASP A 99 3.00 23.70 -17.04
N ARG A 100 3.43 22.43 -16.92
CA ARG A 100 4.06 21.67 -18.00
C ARG A 100 3.08 21.27 -19.11
N GLY A 101 1.77 21.45 -18.91
CA GLY A 101 0.74 21.04 -19.87
C GLY A 101 0.61 19.52 -20.05
N LEU A 102 1.13 18.74 -19.09
CA LEU A 102 1.09 17.28 -19.15
C LEU A 102 -0.22 16.75 -18.59
N ALA A 103 -0.74 15.69 -19.21
CA ALA A 103 -1.91 14.99 -18.70
C ALA A 103 -1.54 14.18 -17.44
N PRO A 104 -2.24 14.39 -16.30
CA PRO A 104 -2.01 13.58 -15.11
C PRO A 104 -2.48 12.13 -15.35
N SER A 105 -1.77 11.19 -14.72
CA SER A 105 -2.08 9.75 -14.75
C SER A 105 -2.72 9.32 -13.44
N TYR A 106 -1.98 9.37 -12.33
CA TYR A 106 -2.47 9.05 -10.99
C TYR A 106 -1.65 9.78 -9.92
N ILE A 107 -2.20 9.88 -8.72
CA ILE A 107 -1.48 10.37 -7.54
C ILE A 107 -0.80 9.17 -6.89
N SER A 108 0.53 9.20 -6.83
CA SER A 108 1.31 8.13 -6.20
C SER A 108 1.36 8.27 -4.68
N MET A 109 1.36 9.51 -4.17
CA MET A 109 1.54 9.80 -2.75
C MET A 109 0.93 11.14 -2.36
N VAL A 110 0.55 11.25 -1.09
CA VAL A 110 0.27 12.51 -0.40
C VAL A 110 1.25 12.70 0.76
N THR A 111 1.73 13.94 0.95
CA THR A 111 2.49 14.39 2.12
C THR A 111 1.92 15.70 2.65
N ARG A 112 2.28 16.08 3.89
CA ARG A 112 1.86 17.33 4.53
C ARG A 112 3.07 18.13 4.97
N GLN A 113 3.13 19.41 4.63
CA GLN A 113 4.16 20.36 5.07
C GLN A 113 3.48 21.70 5.40
N ASP A 114 3.80 22.27 6.57
CA ASP A 114 3.26 23.56 7.04
C ASP A 114 1.73 23.67 7.00
N GLY A 115 1.05 22.55 7.30
CA GLY A 115 -0.41 22.48 7.29
C GLY A 115 -1.01 22.14 5.92
N GLU A 116 -0.27 22.37 4.84
CA GLU A 116 -0.68 22.17 3.45
C GLU A 116 -0.39 20.74 2.96
N LEU A 117 -1.27 20.23 2.11
CA LEU A 117 -1.12 18.92 1.47
C LEU A 117 -0.44 19.07 0.11
N TYR A 118 0.47 18.14 -0.19
CA TYR A 118 1.15 18.02 -1.47
C TYR A 118 0.98 16.61 -2.01
N PHE A 119 0.74 16.51 -3.31
CA PHE A 119 0.64 15.25 -4.03
C PHE A 119 1.86 15.02 -4.90
N LEU A 120 2.35 13.79 -4.92
CA LEU A 120 3.28 13.33 -5.95
C LEU A 120 2.45 12.80 -7.14
N ILE A 121 2.40 13.57 -8.22
CA ILE A 121 1.66 13.22 -9.44
C ILE A 121 2.57 12.53 -10.44
N LYS A 122 2.06 11.41 -10.98
CA LYS A 122 2.57 10.75 -12.17
C LYS A 122 1.91 11.32 -13.42
N TRP A 123 2.70 11.66 -14.43
CA TRP A 123 2.23 12.16 -15.72
C TRP A 123 2.14 11.03 -16.76
N LYS A 124 1.19 11.12 -17.70
CA LYS A 124 1.07 10.14 -18.79
C LYS A 124 2.30 10.19 -19.70
N GLY A 125 2.87 9.03 -20.03
CA GLY A 125 4.11 8.92 -20.84
C GLY A 125 5.40 9.38 -20.11
N LEU A 126 5.24 10.04 -18.97
CA LEU A 126 6.20 10.44 -17.94
C LEU A 126 6.87 9.29 -17.17
N ALA A 127 8.18 9.11 -17.17
CA ALA A 127 8.84 8.42 -16.05
C ALA A 127 8.90 9.31 -14.78
N GLU A 128 9.11 10.60 -14.99
CA GLU A 128 9.21 11.64 -13.96
C GLU A 128 7.88 11.89 -13.24
N MET A 129 7.97 12.34 -11.99
CA MET A 129 6.85 12.76 -11.17
C MET A 129 7.14 14.14 -10.57
N ASP A 130 6.07 14.91 -10.31
CA ASP A 130 6.15 16.23 -9.71
C ASP A 130 5.34 16.31 -8.40
N VAL A 131 5.84 17.08 -7.43
CA VAL A 131 5.17 17.39 -6.16
C VAL A 131 4.28 18.62 -6.31
N VAL A 132 2.99 18.45 -6.54
CA VAL A 132 2.06 19.57 -6.72
C VAL A 132 1.29 19.86 -5.43
N PRO A 133 0.92 21.13 -5.14
CA PRO A 133 -0.02 21.44 -4.08
C PRO A 133 -1.36 20.72 -4.32
N ALA A 134 -1.95 20.15 -3.26
CA ALA A 134 -3.24 19.49 -3.36
C ALA A 134 -4.34 20.45 -3.85
N SER A 135 -4.27 21.72 -3.45
CA SER A 135 -5.18 22.77 -3.92
C SER A 135 -5.21 22.91 -5.44
N GLN A 136 -4.06 22.79 -6.12
CA GLN A 136 -4.02 22.79 -7.58
C GLN A 136 -4.64 21.52 -8.17
N ALA A 137 -4.28 20.35 -7.65
CA ALA A 137 -4.78 19.07 -8.16
C ALA A 137 -6.30 18.92 -8.01
N ASN A 138 -6.85 19.40 -6.89
CA ASN A 138 -8.29 19.41 -6.61
C ASN A 138 -9.08 20.14 -7.72
N VAL A 139 -8.48 21.18 -8.31
CA VAL A 139 -9.09 21.95 -9.39
C VAL A 139 -8.80 21.35 -10.76
N ARG A 140 -7.54 20.96 -11.01
CA ARG A 140 -7.06 20.55 -12.34
C ARG A 140 -7.42 19.12 -12.71
N CYS A 141 -7.46 18.21 -11.74
CA CYS A 141 -7.78 16.80 -11.98
C CYS A 141 -8.60 16.18 -10.82
N PRO A 142 -9.79 16.73 -10.52
CA PRO A 142 -10.60 16.30 -9.37
C PRO A 142 -10.92 14.80 -9.36
N GLN A 143 -11.19 14.21 -10.52
CA GLN A 143 -11.51 12.77 -10.61
C GLN A 143 -10.33 11.88 -10.21
N ILE A 144 -9.10 12.28 -10.54
CA ILE A 144 -7.88 11.56 -10.10
C ILE A 144 -7.69 11.72 -8.59
N VAL A 145 -7.97 12.91 -8.04
CA VAL A 145 -7.91 13.15 -6.60
C VAL A 145 -8.93 12.32 -5.84
N ILE A 146 -10.18 12.29 -6.31
CA ILE A 146 -11.25 11.48 -5.72
C ILE A 146 -10.86 10.01 -5.75
N GLY A 147 -10.45 9.48 -6.90
CA GLY A 147 -10.01 8.08 -7.03
C GLY A 147 -8.83 7.75 -6.13
N PHE A 148 -7.89 8.68 -5.93
CA PHE A 148 -6.82 8.52 -4.95
C PHE A 148 -7.36 8.40 -3.53
N TYR A 149 -8.25 9.30 -3.09
CA TYR A 149 -8.81 9.22 -1.75
C TYR A 149 -9.66 7.95 -1.56
N GLU A 150 -10.49 7.59 -2.53
CA GLU A 150 -11.25 6.34 -2.51
C GLU A 150 -10.34 5.12 -2.38
N SER A 151 -9.22 5.08 -3.10
CA SER A 151 -8.26 3.96 -3.03
C SER A 151 -7.59 3.78 -1.66
N ILE A 152 -7.58 4.83 -0.83
CA ILE A 152 -7.00 4.79 0.52
C ILE A 152 -8.05 4.76 1.63
N LEU A 153 -9.34 4.91 1.30
CA LEU A 153 -10.45 4.76 2.24
C LEU A 153 -10.81 3.28 2.35
N TYR A 154 -10.75 2.75 3.57
CA TYR A 154 -11.16 1.38 3.89
C TYR A 154 -12.23 1.43 4.97
N PHE A 155 -13.44 0.99 4.65
CA PHE A 155 -14.53 0.84 5.60
C PHE A 155 -14.53 -0.59 6.14
N LYS A 156 -14.68 -0.73 7.45
CA LYS A 156 -14.85 -2.02 8.14
C LYS A 156 -16.32 -2.36 8.27
#